data_AF-A0AAD5JCS8-F1
#
_entry.id   AF-A0AAD5JCS8-F1
#
_cell.length_a   1.000
_cell.length_b   1.000
_cell.length_c   1.000
_cell.angle_alpha   90.00
_cell.angle_beta   90.00
_cell.angle_gamma   90.00
#
_symmetry.space_group_name_H-M   'P 1'
#
loop_
_entity.id
_entity.type
_entity.pdbx_description
1 polymer ?
#
loop_
_entity_poly.entity_id
_entity_poly.type
_entity_poly.pdbx_seq_one_letter_code
_entity_poly.pdbx_strand_id
1 'polypeptide(L)' 'MEPDDLKLQDSNGNTAFCFAAAAGSLEITKLMLDKTPDLLTLRGADNMLPLYMAALFGRTEMSKFYMMKLSLI' A
#
# COMPACT_ATOMS: atom_id res chain seq x y z
N MET A 1 -3.70 -15.50 9.87
CA MET A 1 -2.88 -14.43 9.30
C MET A 1 -2.62 -13.47 10.42
N GLU A 2 -1.39 -13.44 10.90
CA GLU A 2 -0.95 -12.47 11.88
C GLU A 2 -0.77 -11.09 11.21
N PRO A 3 -0.90 -9.97 11.92
CA PRO A 3 -0.74 -8.63 11.35
C PRO A 3 0.58 -8.44 10.58
N ASP A 4 1.65 -9.11 11.02
CA ASP A 4 2.97 -9.04 10.40
C ASP A 4 3.07 -9.85 9.09
N ASP A 5 2.17 -10.81 8.83
CA ASP A 5 2.15 -11.55 7.56
C ASP A 5 1.92 -10.60 6.36
N LEU A 6 1.20 -9.49 6.57
CA LEU A 6 0.96 -8.48 5.52
C LEU A 6 2.21 -7.68 5.14
N LYS A 7 3.27 -7.73 5.98
CA LYS A 7 4.53 -7.02 5.75
C LYS A 7 5.53 -7.87 4.97
N LEU A 8 5.21 -9.15 4.72
CA LEU A 8 6.04 -10.03 3.92
C LEU A 8 6.21 -9.47 2.51
N GLN A 9 7.44 -9.51 2.03
CA GLN A 9 7.83 -9.07 0.71
C GLN A 9 8.05 -10.27 -0.21
N ASP A 10 7.72 -10.09 -1.50
CA ASP A 10 8.10 -11.03 -2.55
C ASP A 10 9.61 -10.93 -2.89
N SER A 11 10.06 -11.70 -3.87
CA SER A 11 11.46 -11.69 -4.32
C SER A 11 11.92 -10.34 -4.88
N ASN A 12 11.00 -9.45 -5.22
CA ASN A 12 11.30 -8.11 -5.72
C ASN A 12 11.24 -7.06 -4.60
N GLY A 13 10.90 -7.43 -3.36
CA GLY A 13 10.74 -6.50 -2.25
C GLY A 13 9.34 -5.89 -2.15
N ASN A 14 8.35 -6.32 -2.95
CA ASN A 14 6.98 -5.79 -2.89
C ASN A 14 6.11 -6.58 -1.90
N THR A 15 5.26 -5.87 -1.16
CA THR A 15 4.23 -6.50 -0.32
C THR A 15 2.92 -6.69 -1.10
N ALA A 16 2.01 -7.51 -0.57
CA ALA A 16 0.63 -7.60 -1.08
C ALA A 16 -0.06 -6.22 -1.18
N PHE A 17 0.30 -5.30 -0.27
CA PHE A 17 -0.22 -3.93 -0.26
C PHE A 17 0.27 -3.08 -1.43
N CYS A 18 1.53 -3.26 -1.87
CA CYS A 18 2.05 -2.63 -3.10
C CYS A 18 1.22 -3.05 -4.33
N PHE A 19 0.85 -4.33 -4.42
CA PHE A 19 0.02 -4.84 -5.51
C PHE A 19 -1.42 -4.33 -5.44
N ALA A 20 -2.02 -4.24 -4.25
CA ALA A 20 -3.34 -3.63 -4.06
C ALA A 20 -3.36 -2.15 -4.51
N ALA A 21 -2.29 -1.41 -4.21
CA ALA A 21 -2.11 -0.04 -4.66
C ALA A 21 -2.00 0.05 -6.20
N ALA A 22 -1.21 -0.82 -6.83
CA ALA A 22 -1.08 -0.88 -8.29
C ALA A 22 -2.39 -1.27 -9.00
N ALA A 23 -3.18 -2.16 -8.39
CA ALA A 23 -4.48 -2.58 -8.89
C ALA A 23 -5.57 -1.50 -8.68
N GLY A 24 -5.41 -0.61 -7.70
CA GLY A 24 -6.42 0.37 -7.32
C GLY A 24 -7.56 -0.23 -6.49
N SER A 25 -7.33 -1.36 -5.82
CA SER A 25 -8.35 -2.08 -5.05
C SER A 25 -8.59 -1.44 -3.68
N LEU A 26 -9.36 -0.35 -3.64
CA LEU A 26 -9.57 0.48 -2.45
C LEU A 26 -10.12 -0.29 -1.24
N GLU A 27 -11.04 -1.24 -1.46
CA GLU A 27 -11.64 -2.05 -0.40
C GLU A 27 -10.61 -2.97 0.27
N ILE A 28 -9.81 -3.67 -0.54
CA ILE A 28 -8.73 -4.54 -0.05
C ILE A 28 -7.68 -3.72 0.71
N THR A 29 -7.30 -2.56 0.16
CA THR A 29 -6.38 -1.63 0.80
C THR A 29 -6.88 -1.20 2.19
N LYS A 30 -8.16 -0.83 2.33
CA LYS A 30 -8.74 -0.43 3.62
C LYS A 30 -8.71 -1.59 4.61
N LEU A 31 -9.12 -2.78 4.19
CA LEU A 31 -9.10 -3.99 5.03
C LEU A 31 -7.69 -4.33 5.53
N MET A 32 -6.66 -4.16 4.68
CA MET A 32 -5.27 -4.38 5.07
C MET A 32 -4.79 -3.31 6.06
N LEU A 33 -5.12 -2.03 5.85
CA LEU A 33 -4.75 -0.94 6.77
C LEU A 33 -5.44 -1.04 8.12
N ASP A 34 -6.67 -1.54 8.18
CA ASP A 34 -7.38 -1.75 9.44
C ASP A 34 -6.69 -2.81 10.31
N LYS A 35 -5.99 -3.77 9.69
CA LYS A 35 -5.19 -4.79 10.38
C LYS A 35 -3.78 -4.30 10.71
N THR A 36 -3.14 -3.62 9.77
CA THR A 36 -1.72 -3.28 9.82
C THR A 36 -1.52 -1.86 9.24
N PRO A 37 -1.71 -0.80 10.04
CA PRO A 37 -1.69 0.58 9.55
C PRO A 37 -0.36 1.06 8.98
N ASP A 38 0.76 0.50 9.44
CA ASP A 38 2.12 0.87 9.00
C ASP A 38 2.42 0.47 7.55
N LEU A 39 1.60 -0.39 6.94
CA LEU A 39 1.67 -0.71 5.50
C LEU A 39 1.61 0.52 4.60
N LEU A 40 0.95 1.60 5.05
CA LEU A 40 0.87 2.85 4.28
C LEU A 40 2.26 3.46 4.00
N THR A 41 3.22 3.21 4.90
CA THR A 41 4.57 3.76 4.84
C THR A 41 5.65 2.70 4.59
N LEU A 42 5.27 1.42 4.59
CA LEU A 42 6.19 0.32 4.33
C LEU A 42 6.62 0.34 2.86
N ARG A 43 7.93 0.45 2.64
CA ARG A 43 8.50 0.56 1.30
C ARG A 43 8.61 -0.80 0.63
N GLY A 44 8.23 -0.85 -0.63
CA GLY A 44 8.31 -2.03 -1.48
C GLY A 44 9.63 -2.08 -2.27
N ALA A 45 9.55 -2.64 -3.48
CA ALA A 45 10.65 -2.66 -4.44
C ALA A 45 11.24 -1.26 -4.68
N ASP A 46 12.56 -1.19 -4.92
CA ASP A 46 13.29 0.05 -5.16
C ASP A 46 13.09 1.13 -4.07
N ASN A 47 12.78 0.70 -2.85
CA ASN A 47 12.49 1.57 -1.71
C ASN A 47 11.29 2.52 -1.97
N MET A 48 10.34 2.10 -2.81
CA MET A 48 9.18 2.92 -3.21
C MET A 48 8.01 2.77 -2.23
N LEU A 49 7.32 3.88 -1.97
CA LEU A 49 6.08 3.85 -1.19
C LEU A 49 4.92 3.25 -2.00
N PRO A 50 3.91 2.65 -1.36
CA PRO A 50 2.71 2.15 -2.05
C PRO A 50 1.99 3.25 -2.87
N LEU A 51 2.04 4.51 -2.42
CA LEU A 51 1.54 5.67 -3.16
C LEU A 51 2.20 5.83 -4.54
N TYR A 52 3.50 5.50 -4.66
CA TYR A 52 4.19 5.54 -5.95
C TYR A 52 3.55 4.57 -6.94
N MET A 53 3.23 3.34 -6.53
CA MET A 53 2.55 2.37 -7.40
C MET A 53 1.17 2.85 -7.82
N ALA A 54 0.37 3.38 -6.88
CA ALA A 54 -0.94 3.94 -7.20
C ALA A 54 -0.84 5.08 -8.22
N ALA A 55 0.15 5.98 -8.08
CA ALA A 55 0.39 7.07 -9.01
C ALA A 55 0.89 6.57 -10.38
N LEU A 56 1.87 5.66 -10.40
CA LEU A 56 2.48 5.09 -11.60
C LEU A 56 1.43 4.44 -12.51
N PHE A 57 0.47 3.71 -11.93
CA PHE A 57 -0.60 3.04 -12.66
C PHE A 57 -1.89 3.88 -12.82
N GLY A 58 -1.85 5.18 -12.49
CA GLY A 58 -2.98 6.10 -12.70
C GLY A 58 -4.20 5.84 -11.80
N ARG A 59 -4.00 5.23 -10.61
CA ARG A 59 -5.06 4.93 -9.64
C ARG A 59 -5.45 6.16 -8.83
N THR A 60 -6.06 7.14 -9.49
CA THR A 60 -6.35 8.48 -8.94
C THR A 60 -7.07 8.46 -7.59
N GLU A 61 -8.11 7.64 -7.42
CA GLU A 61 -8.85 7.57 -6.14
C GLU A 61 -8.00 6.99 -5.01
N MET A 62 -7.21 5.95 -5.30
CA MET A 62 -6.26 5.36 -4.36
C MET A 62 -5.19 6.37 -3.95
N SER A 63 -4.62 7.10 -4.93
CA SER A 63 -3.61 8.12 -4.67
C SER A 63 -4.15 9.24 -3.78
N LYS A 64 -5.38 9.70 -4.04
CA LYS A 64 -6.05 10.70 -3.18
C LYS A 64 -6.28 10.16 -1.78
N PHE A 65 -6.75 8.92 -1.65
CA PHE A 65 -6.97 8.26 -0.36
C PHE A 65 -5.66 8.19 0.46
N TYR A 66 -4.57 7.74 -0.16
CA TYR A 66 -3.26 7.68 0.51
C TYR A 66 -2.70 9.06 0.85
N MET A 67 -2.83 10.07 -0.02
CA MET A 67 -2.41 11.44 0.29
C MET A 67 -3.14 11.99 1.51
N MET A 68 -4.47 11.83 1.58
CA MET A 68 -5.25 12.25 2.75
C MET A 68 -4.83 11.51 4.03
N LYS A 69 -4.58 10.19 3.94
CA LYS A 69 -4.15 9.39 5.09
C LYS A 69 -2.75 9.77 5.57
N LEU A 70 -1.80 10.02 4.66
CA LEU A 70 -0.43 10.42 5.00
C LEU A 70 -0.36 11.82 5.62
N SER A 71 -1.27 12.73 5.27
CA SER A 71 -1.34 14.07 5.90
C SER A 71 -1.86 14.07 7.34
N LEU A 72 -2.32 12.92 7.85
CA LEU A 72 -2.89 12.78 9.20
C LEU A 72 -1.94 12.09 10.19
N ILE A 73 -0.69 11.84 9.78
CA ILE A 73 0.37 11.15 10.55
C ILE A 73 1.52 12.12 10.72
#